data_AF-F7BPT5-F1
#
_entry.id   AF-F7BPT5-F1
#
_cell.length_a   1.000
_cell.length_b   1.000
_cell.length_c   1.000
_cell.angle_alpha   90.00
_cell.angle_beta   90.00
_cell.angle_gamma   90.00
#
_symmetry.space_group_name_H-M   'P 1'
#
loop_
_entity.id
_entity.type
_entity.pdbx_description
1 polymer ?
#
loop_
_entity_poly.entity_id
_entity_poly.type
_entity_poly.pdbx_seq_one_letter_code
_entity_poly.pdbx_strand_id
1 'polypeptide(L)' 'MARIRTLIKVDPHVTIASQESVFLIAKATELFVDSLAKNMYRITQQQKRKTIQKKDLEAVIEVMDEFAFLDGTTE' A
#
# COMPACT_ATOMS: atom_id res chain seq x y z
N MET A 1 -12.87 -1.70 -11.49
CA MET A 1 -11.78 -2.14 -12.39
C MET A 1 -11.22 -1.05 -13.31
N ALA A 2 -12.05 -0.15 -13.87
CA ALA A 2 -11.56 0.91 -14.77
C ALA A 2 -10.46 1.80 -14.14
N ARG A 3 -10.60 2.21 -12.87
CA ARG A 3 -9.59 3.04 -12.18
C ARG A 3 -8.21 2.36 -12.05
N ILE A 4 -8.18 1.08 -11.69
CA ILE A 4 -6.94 0.29 -11.56
C ILE A 4 -6.27 0.19 -12.93
N ARG A 5 -7.04 -0.08 -13.98
CA ARG A 5 -6.55 -0.09 -15.36
C ARG A 5 -5.93 1.26 -15.76
N THR A 6 -6.57 2.37 -15.40
CA THR A 6 -6.02 3.71 -15.64
C THR A 6 -4.69 3.92 -14.92
N LEU A 7 -4.59 3.54 -13.64
CA LEU A 7 -3.36 3.67 -12.85
C LEU A 7 -2.21 2.84 -13.42
N ILE A 8 -2.47 1.59 -13.84
CA ILE A 8 -1.48 0.74 -14.48
C ILE A 8 -0.92 1.41 -15.76
N LYS A 9 -1.78 2.07 -16.54
CA LYS A 9 -1.40 2.76 -17.78
C LYS A 9 -0.81 4.16 -17.59
N VAL A 10 -0.62 4.61 -16.35
CA VAL A 10 0.16 5.84 -16.09
C VAL A 10 1.62 5.62 -16.46
N ASP A 11 2.13 4.39 -16.34
CA ASP A 11 3.46 4.03 -16.83
C ASP A 11 3.47 4.03 -18.38
N PRO A 12 4.27 4.90 -19.03
CA PRO A 12 4.33 5.00 -20.48
C PRO A 12 4.88 3.73 -21.16
N HIS A 13 5.58 2.86 -20.41
CA HIS A 13 6.10 1.60 -20.92
C HIS A 13 5.03 0.49 -20.90
N VAL A 14 3.89 0.69 -20.23
CA VAL A 14 2.79 -0.29 -20.17
C VAL A 14 1.76 -0.02 -21.27
N THR A 15 1.90 -0.75 -22.39
CA THR A 15 1.00 -0.62 -23.55
C THR A 15 -0.32 -1.39 -23.37
N ILE A 16 -0.25 -2.59 -22.79
CA ILE A 16 -1.38 -3.50 -22.60
C ILE A 16 -1.53 -3.80 -21.10
N ALA A 17 -2.78 -3.75 -20.62
CA ALA A 17 -3.17 -4.26 -19.31
C ALA A 17 -4.26 -5.31 -19.53
N SER A 18 -3.94 -6.61 -19.37
CA SER A 18 -4.95 -7.66 -19.55
C SER A 18 -6.02 -7.60 -18.46
N GLN A 19 -7.19 -8.19 -18.69
CA GLN A 19 -8.24 -8.22 -17.68
C GLN A 19 -7.82 -9.01 -16.43
N GLU A 20 -7.03 -10.07 -16.60
CA GLU A 20 -6.48 -10.90 -15.52
C GLU A 20 -5.46 -10.13 -14.68
N SER A 21 -4.54 -9.39 -15.30
CA SER A 21 -3.58 -8.54 -14.57
C SER A 21 -4.29 -7.47 -13.75
N VAL A 22 -5.31 -6.82 -14.32
CA VAL A 22 -6.13 -5.83 -13.59
C VAL A 22 -6.83 -6.46 -12.38
N PHE A 23 -7.34 -7.69 -12.53
CA PHE A 23 -7.98 -8.42 -11.44
C PHE A 23 -6.99 -8.80 -10.34
N LEU A 24 -5.82 -9.35 -10.70
CA LEU A 24 -4.77 -9.72 -9.75
C LEU A 24 -4.25 -8.51 -8.99
N ILE A 25 -3.99 -7.39 -9.68
CA ILE A 25 -3.56 -6.14 -9.03
C ILE A 25 -4.65 -5.64 -8.08
N ALA A 26 -5.93 -5.71 -8.46
CA ALA A 26 -7.01 -5.35 -7.55
C ALA A 26 -7.00 -6.17 -6.26
N LYS A 27 -6.81 -7.49 -6.37
CA LYS A 27 -6.75 -8.37 -5.20
C LYS A 27 -5.49 -8.15 -4.38
N ALA A 28 -4.35 -7.92 -5.03
CA ALA A 28 -3.10 -7.59 -4.36
C ALA A 28 -3.21 -6.27 -3.60
N THR A 29 -3.83 -5.23 -4.17
CA THR A 29 -4.08 -3.96 -3.48
C THR A 29 -4.98 -4.14 -2.25
N GLU A 30 -6.01 -4.99 -2.31
CA GLU A 30 -6.84 -5.31 -1.15
C GLU A 30 -6.03 -5.93 -0.02
N LEU A 31 -5.21 -6.95 -0.33
CA LEU A 31 -4.33 -7.61 0.64
C LEU A 31 -3.25 -6.67 1.18
N PHE A 32 -2.71 -5.80 0.33
CA PHE A 32 -1.73 -4.79 0.71
C PHE A 32 -2.30 -3.82 1.75
N VAL A 33 -3.50 -3.27 1.51
CA VAL A 33 -4.14 -2.32 2.45
C VAL A 33 -4.44 -3.00 3.78
N ASP A 34 -4.95 -4.24 3.78
CA ASP A 34 -5.20 -5.00 5.01
C ASP A 34 -3.90 -5.27 5.80
N SER A 35 -2.84 -5.69 5.11
CA SER A 35 -1.52 -5.93 5.73
C SER A 35 -0.95 -4.64 6.32
N LEU A 36 -0.95 -3.54 5.55
CA LEU A 36 -0.44 -2.24 5.99
C LEU A 36 -1.20 -1.73 7.21
N ALA A 37 -2.55 -1.75 7.17
CA ALA A 37 -3.39 -1.30 8.27
C ALA A 37 -3.14 -2.11 9.56
N LYS A 38 -2.99 -3.44 9.45
CA LYS A 38 -2.68 -4.31 10.60
C LYS A 38 -1.30 -3.98 11.19
N ASN A 39 -0.29 -3.74 10.35
CA ASN A 39 1.05 -3.37 10.81
C ASN A 39 1.07 -1.99 11.48
N MET A 40 0.43 -0.99 10.88
CA MET A 40 0.28 0.35 11.48
C MET A 40 -0.47 0.28 12.82
N TYR A 41 -1.50 -0.55 12.90
CA TYR A 41 -2.23 -0.75 14.16
C TYR A 41 -1.39 -1.44 15.23
N ARG A 42 -0.49 -2.37 14.88
CA ARG A 42 0.46 -2.96 15.84
C ARG A 42 1.37 -1.89 16.46
N ILE A 43 1.94 -0.99 15.65
CA ILE A 43 2.73 0.16 16.16
C ILE A 43 1.87 1.06 17.05
N THR A 44 0.64 1.35 16.63
CA THR A 44 -0.32 2.14 17.41
C THR A 44 -0.56 1.54 18.80
N GLN A 45 -0.76 0.22 18.88
CA GLN A 45 -0.98 -0.53 20.12
C GLN A 45 0.27 -0.54 21.01
N GLN A 46 1.46 -0.70 20.43
CA GLN A 46 2.73 -0.63 21.17
C GLN A 46 2.92 0.73 21.86
N GLN A 47 2.41 1.80 21.24
CA GLN A 47 2.39 3.15 21.81
C GLN A 47 1.19 3.44 22.73
N LYS A 48 0.43 2.40 23.11
CA LYS A 48 -0.76 2.50 23.98
C LYS A 48 -1.85 3.45 23.44
N ARG A 49 -1.92 3.61 22.11
CA ARG A 49 -2.94 4.41 21.43
C ARG A 49 -4.01 3.51 20.81
N LYS A 50 -5.16 4.10 20.49
CA LYS A 50 -6.27 3.44 19.76
C LYS A 50 -6.54 4.04 18.39
N THR A 51 -5.90 5.18 18.09
CA THR A 51 -6.04 5.90 16.82
C THR A 51 -4.72 5.81 16.08
N ILE A 52 -4.79 5.25 14.86
CA ILE A 52 -3.69 5.22 13.91
C ILE A 52 -3.35 6.65 13.49
N GLN A 53 -2.06 6.98 13.44
CA GLN A 53 -1.53 8.29 13.07
C GLN A 53 -0.53 8.16 11.92
N LYS A 54 -0.23 9.28 11.23
CA LYS A 54 0.75 9.32 10.14
C LYS A 54 2.13 8.74 10.56
N LYS A 55 2.58 9.05 11.78
CA LYS A 55 3.83 8.49 12.34
C LYS A 55 3.85 6.97 12.50
N ASP A 56 2.69 6.31 12.54
CA ASP A 56 2.62 4.84 12.55
C ASP A 56 2.95 4.27 11.15
N LEU A 57 2.58 5.00 10.09
CA LEU A 57 2.97 4.65 8.72
C LEU A 57 4.48 4.80 8.54
N GLU A 58 5.02 5.94 8.97
CA GLU A 58 6.46 6.23 8.90
C GLU A 58 7.28 5.15 9.62
N ALA A 59 6.87 4.76 10.84
CA ALA A 59 7.51 3.68 11.60
C ALA A 59 7.40 2.31 10.92
N VAL A 60 6.28 2.00 10.25
CA VAL A 60 6.14 0.75 9.49
C VAL A 60 7.10 0.75 8.30
N ILE A 61 7.18 1.85 7.55
CA ILE A 61 8.07 1.98 6.39
C ILE A 61 9.54 1.83 6.81
N GLU A 62 9.94 2.41 7.95
CA GLU A 62 11.31 2.34 8.46
C GLU A 62 11.71 0.93 8.91
N VAL A 63 10.78 0.17 9.50
CA VAL A 63 11.07 -1.12 10.16
C VAL A 63 10.85 -2.33 9.26
N MET A 64 10.00 -2.22 8.24
CA MET A 64 9.53 -3.35 7.44
C MET A 64 9.90 -3.17 5.96
N ASP A 65 10.85 -3.97 5.49
CA ASP A 65 11.42 -3.90 4.14
C ASP A 65 10.35 -4.04 3.04
N GLU A 66 9.31 -4.84 3.26
CA GLU A 66 8.21 -4.99 2.30
C GLU A 66 7.41 -3.69 2.04
N PHE A 67 7.55 -2.69 2.90
CA PHE A 67 6.93 -1.37 2.77
C PHE A 67 7.92 -0.25 2.39
N ALA A 68 9.21 -0.56 2.20
CA ALA A 68 10.24 0.43 1.89
C ALA A 68 9.97 1.22 0.60
N PHE A 69 9.24 0.64 -0.36
CA PHE A 69 8.84 1.32 -1.61
C PHE A 69 7.90 2.52 -1.40
N LEU A 70 7.35 2.69 -0.20
CA LEU A 70 6.54 3.85 0.18
C LEU A 70 7.37 5.00 0.74
N ASP A 71 8.66 4.80 0.99
CA ASP A 71 9.52 5.87 1.48
C ASP A 71 9.55 7.05 0.49
N GLY A 72 9.52 8.27 1.03
CA GLY A 72 9.39 9.51 0.25
C GLY A 72 8.01 9.77 -0.38
N THR A 73 7.04 8.84 -0.26
CA THR A 73 5.65 9.08 -0.72
C THR A 73 4.75 9.71 0.36
N THR A 74 5.24 9.73 1.60
CA THR A 74 4.49 10.14 2.79
C THR A 74 4.79 11.57 3.24
N GLU A 75 5.58 12.36 2.50
CA GLU A 75 5.88 13.76 2.84
C GLU A 75 4.61 14.64 2.92
#